data_AF-A0A259Q235-F1
#
_entry.id   AF-A0A259Q235-F1
#
_cell.length_a   1.000
_cell.length_b   1.000
_cell.length_c   1.000
_cell.angle_alpha   90.00
_cell.angle_beta   90.00
_cell.angle_gamma   90.00
#
_symmetry.space_group_name_H-M   'P 1'
#
loop_
_entity.id
_entity.type
_entity.pdbx_description
1 polymer ?
#
loop_
_entity_poly.entity_id
_entity_poly.type
_entity_poly.pdbx_seq_one_letter_code
_entity_poly.pdbx_strand_id
1 'polypeptide(L)' 'MRTTQQLSITLPNDMADVVKTKVRTGEYATESEVIRDGLRALLARDRAVE' A
#
# COMPACT_ATOMS: atom_id res chain seq x y z
N MET A 1 -8.72 -19.45 9.23
CA MET A 1 -7.96 -19.45 7.95
C MET A 1 -7.37 -18.05 7.76
N ARG A 2 -6.08 -17.91 7.45
CA ARG A 2 -5.47 -16.58 7.19
C ARG A 2 -5.95 -16.06 5.84
N THR A 3 -6.48 -14.83 5.80
CA THR A 3 -6.92 -14.15 4.57
C THR A 3 -5.85 -13.19 4.01
N THR A 4 -4.66 -13.16 4.62
CA THR A 4 -3.54 -12.29 4.25
C THR A 4 -2.26 -13.09 4.00
N GLN A 5 -1.61 -12.80 2.88
CA GLN A 5 -0.29 -13.31 2.53
C GLN A 5 0.74 -12.20 2.74
N GLN A 6 1.89 -12.55 3.33
CA GLN A 6 3.02 -11.62 3.43
C GLN A 6 3.78 -11.62 2.11
N LEU A 7 4.09 -10.42 1.61
CA LEU A 7 4.87 -10.23 0.40
C LEU A 7 6.05 -9.33 0.72
N SER A 8 7.23 -9.70 0.23
CA SER A 8 8.43 -8.85 0.30
C SER A 8 8.63 -8.18 -1.05
N ILE A 9 8.54 -6.86 -1.09
CA ILE A 9 8.75 -6.07 -2.31
C ILE A 9 9.88 -5.06 -2.08
N THR A 10 10.63 -4.80 -3.14
CA THR A 10 11.63 -3.73 -3.16
C THR A 10 10.99 -2.51 -3.79
N LEU A 11 11.02 -1.38 -3.08
CA LEU A 11 10.54 -0.10 -3.55
C LEU A 11 11.73 0.86 -3.77
N PRO A 12 11.64 1.77 -4.74
CA PRO A 12 12.54 2.93 -4.79
C PRO A 12 12.51 3.71 -3.47
N ASN A 13 13.65 4.32 -3.12
CA ASN A 13 13.80 5.03 -1.84
C ASN A 13 12.73 6.13 -1.64
N ASP A 14 12.42 6.88 -2.69
CA ASP A 14 11.41 7.94 -2.64
C ASP A 14 10.02 7.40 -2.29
N MET A 15 9.64 6.26 -2.87
CA MET A 15 8.35 5.61 -2.57
C MET A 15 8.32 5.03 -1.15
N ALA A 16 9.43 4.45 -0.70
CA ALA A 16 9.56 3.97 0.66
C ALA A 16 9.43 5.12 1.69
N ASP A 17 9.98 6.31 1.38
CA ASP A 17 9.84 7.49 2.22
C ASP A 17 8.38 7.97 2.31
N VAL A 18 7.66 7.99 1.18
CA VAL A 18 6.23 8.33 1.16
C VAL A 18 5.43 7.40 2.08
N VAL A 19 5.67 6.09 2.00
CA VAL A 19 5.00 5.10 2.86
C VAL A 19 5.32 5.33 4.33
N LYS A 20 6.59 5.52 4.67
CA LYS A 20 7.03 5.80 6.05
C LYS A 20 6.44 7.11 6.58
N THR A 21 6.40 8.14 5.74
CA THR A 21 5.84 9.44 6.09
C THR A 21 4.36 9.32 6.40
N LYS A 22 3.59 8.57 5.59
CA LYS A 22 2.16 8.31 5.82
C LYS A 22 1.86 7.57 7.12
N VAL A 23 2.73 6.65 7.52
CA VAL A 23 2.61 5.98 8.83
C VAL A 23 2.98 6.94 9.97
N ARG A 24 4.07 7.71 9.79
CA ARG A 24 4.56 8.67 10.79
C ARG A 24 3.56 9.81 11.05
N THR A 25 2.80 10.25 10.04
CA THR A 25 1.74 11.25 10.20
C THR A 25 0.49 10.69 10.87
N GLY A 26 0.41 9.37 11.06
CA GLY A 26 -0.76 8.70 11.62
C GLY A 26 -1.92 8.56 10.64
N GLU A 27 -1.73 8.84 9.34
CA GLU A 27 -2.75 8.53 8.32
C GLU A 27 -2.99 7.02 8.23
N TYR A 28 -1.96 6.21 8.51
CA TYR A 28 -2.00 4.75 8.47
C TYR A 28 -1.31 4.16 9.70
N ALA A 29 -1.82 3.05 10.22
CA ALA A 29 -1.20 2.39 11.37
C ALA A 29 0.02 1.55 10.97
N THR A 30 0.07 1.06 9.73
CA THR A 30 1.19 0.24 9.21
C THR A 30 1.52 0.54 7.76
N GLU A 31 2.76 0.25 7.35
CA GLU A 31 3.18 0.36 5.94
C GLU A 31 2.33 -0.56 5.05
N SER A 32 1.94 -1.72 5.56
CA SER A 32 1.09 -2.68 4.84
C SER A 32 -0.30 -2.13 4.52
N GLU A 33 -0.84 -1.23 5.35
CA GLU A 33 -2.12 -0.57 5.05
C GLU A 33 -1.99 0.47 3.95
N VAL A 34 -0.91 1.27 3.95
CA VAL A 34 -0.63 2.23 2.88
C VAL A 34 -0.60 1.52 1.53
N ILE A 35 0.14 0.40 1.45
CA ILE A 35 0.28 -0.37 0.22
C ILE A 35 -1.06 -1.00 -0.18
N ARG A 36 -1.84 -1.53 0.77
CA ARG A 36 -3.14 -2.14 0.49
C ARG A 36 -4.13 -1.13 -0.09
N ASP A 37 -4.18 0.07 0.45
CA ASP A 37 -5.06 1.12 -0.05
C ASP A 37 -4.62 1.60 -1.44
N GLY A 38 -3.31 1.74 -1.67
CA GLY A 38 -2.77 2.01 -3.00
C GLY A 38 -3.15 0.92 -4.03
N LEU A 39 -3.03 -0.36 -3.65
CA LEU A 39 -3.44 -1.48 -4.50
C LEU A 39 -4.94 -1.51 -4.75
N ARG A 40 -5.77 -1.18 -3.74
CA ARG A 40 -7.23 -1.10 -3.91
C ARG A 40 -7.62 0.00 -4.89
N ALA A 41 -6.99 1.17 -4.82
CA ALA A 41 -7.20 2.25 -5.76
C ALA A 41 -6.79 1.86 -7.20
N LEU A 42 -5.67 1.14 -7.35
CA LEU A 42 -5.24 0.61 -8.64
C LEU A 42 -6.24 -0.38 -9.23
N LEU A 43 -6.73 -1.34 -8.44
CA LEU A 43 -7.73 -2.33 -8.87
C LEU A 43 -9.08 -1.70 -9.20
N ALA A 44 -9.47 -0.63 -8.50
CA ALA A 44 -10.69 0.11 -8.80
C ALA A 44 -10.57 0.88 -10.12
N ARG A 45 -9.38 1.44 -10.40
CA ARG A 45 -9.08 2.06 -11.69
C ARG A 45 -9.09 1.05 -12.83
N ASP A 46 -8.48 -0.11 -12.63
CA ASP A 46 -8.43 -1.18 -13.63
C ASP A 46 -9.84 -1.67 -14.01
N ARG A 47 -10.69 -1.90 -12.99
CA ARG A 47 -12.11 -2.25 -13.19
C ARG A 47 -12.97 -1.17 -13.85
N ALA A 48 -12.55 0.09 -13.80
CA ALA A 48 -13.28 1.19 -14.44
C ALA A 48 -12.91 1.36 -15.93
N VAL A 49 -11.89 0.64 -16.38
CA VAL A 49 -11.38 0.68 -17.76
C VAL A 49 -11.89 -0.51 -18.61
N GLU A 50 -12.41 -1.57 -17.96
CA GLU A 50 -13.22 -2.63 -18.61
C GLU A 50 -14.71 -2.23 -18.72
#